data_AF-A0A497P9I0-F1
#
_entry.id   AF-A0A497P9I0-F1
#
_cell.length_a   1.000
_cell.length_b   1.000
_cell.length_c   1.000
_cell.angle_alpha   90.00
_cell.angle_beta   90.00
_cell.angle_gamma   90.00
#
_symmetry.space_group_name_H-M   'P 1'
#
loop_
_entity.id
_entity.type
_entity.pdbx_description
1 polymer ?
#
loop_
_entity_poly.entity_id
_entity_poly.type
_entity_poly.pdbx_seq_one_letter_code
_entity_poly.pdbx_strand_id
1 'polypeptide(L)'
;MTSVVRSNKFLLTALVLSVVIGGMSFANLPPALPATGIQTINGVTFDFSDYGLADHEVLAFFNYLYTLVSSEYQGYGEWDGWNFREELHGLAHYVLAFMTYATSTLFETTPGYRTDYYRSFAYDLIKRMNTTEDEWGTNSVEYWEWTHPEYNYNTYYWPNATDPSGLYIGGFRGPANIMWTGHYTLMMTLYERNFHTGEMTDEITWFMDDWNNSLLTDGFGAPKDGGIWGVGLIPCEPYIVFAQCNSIPIFCTEMYDNLYGTNYRPMWDYGLNFINTVMQDQYGLFIDGYYVSRPTSTYYNPDRLPATIPGPQQDLYLR
;
A
#
# COMPACT_ATOMS: atom_id res chain seq x y z
N MET A 1 1.04 38.27 8.13
CA MET A 1 0.26 37.04 8.41
C MET A 1 0.10 36.14 7.17
N THR A 2 0.92 36.28 6.13
CA THR A 2 0.70 35.63 4.81
C THR A 2 1.82 34.69 4.35
N SER A 3 2.94 34.58 5.08
CA SER A 3 3.99 33.59 4.81
C SER A 3 3.88 32.34 5.70
N VAL A 4 3.50 32.50 6.97
CA VAL A 4 3.44 31.42 7.97
C VAL A 4 2.36 30.37 7.65
N VAL A 5 1.27 30.76 6.99
CA VAL A 5 0.18 29.82 6.62
C VAL A 5 0.55 28.97 5.39
N ARG A 6 1.39 29.48 4.48
CA ARG A 6 1.88 28.69 3.32
C ARG A 6 2.92 27.65 3.72
N SER A 7 3.74 27.94 4.74
CA SER A 7 4.72 27.01 5.31
C SER A 7 4.11 25.89 6.16
N ASN A 8 2.82 25.99 6.49
CA ASN A 8 2.16 25.10 7.45
C ASN A 8 1.42 23.91 6.84
N LYS A 9 1.38 23.77 5.50
CA LYS A 9 0.73 22.61 4.87
C LYS A 9 1.53 21.33 5.07
N PHE A 10 2.85 21.39 5.03
CA PHE A 10 3.72 20.28 5.42
C PHE A 10 3.56 19.95 6.92
N LEU A 11 3.43 20.95 7.79
CA LEU A 11 3.10 20.71 9.20
C LEU A 11 1.76 20.01 9.33
N LEU A 12 0.74 20.41 8.55
CA LEU A 12 -0.58 19.79 8.53
C LEU A 12 -0.52 18.34 8.04
N THR A 13 0.15 18.06 6.92
CA THR A 13 0.34 16.70 6.38
C THR A 13 1.17 15.84 7.32
N ALA A 14 2.22 16.39 7.94
CA ALA A 14 3.00 15.71 8.96
C ALA A 14 2.20 15.47 10.23
N LEU A 15 1.31 16.40 10.63
CA LEU A 15 0.39 16.24 11.76
C LEU A 15 -0.65 15.16 11.45
N VAL A 16 -1.12 15.09 10.21
CA VAL A 16 -2.08 14.10 9.72
C VAL A 16 -1.43 12.72 9.68
N LEU A 17 -0.22 12.61 9.12
CA LEU A 17 0.58 11.39 9.22
C LEU A 17 0.90 11.06 10.68
N SER A 18 1.14 12.05 11.55
CA SER A 18 1.40 11.83 12.98
C SER A 18 0.15 11.46 13.77
N VAL A 19 -1.06 11.83 13.33
CA VAL A 19 -2.34 11.45 13.93
C VAL A 19 -2.81 10.10 13.38
N VAL A 20 -2.56 9.81 12.11
CA VAL A 20 -2.81 8.50 11.50
C VAL A 20 -1.83 7.48 12.10
N ILE A 21 -0.53 7.76 12.10
CA ILE A 21 0.49 6.90 12.69
C ILE A 21 0.38 6.91 14.23
N GLY A 22 0.24 8.07 14.87
CA GLY A 22 0.14 8.17 16.34
C GLY A 22 -1.15 7.61 16.91
N GLY A 23 -2.27 7.76 16.19
CA GLY A 23 -3.57 7.17 16.55
C GLY A 23 -3.61 5.65 16.36
N MET A 24 -2.81 5.10 15.43
CA MET A 24 -2.64 3.66 15.26
C MET A 24 -1.55 3.06 16.16
N SER A 25 -0.55 3.85 16.61
CA SER A 25 0.64 3.33 17.31
C SER A 25 0.66 3.55 18.82
N PHE A 26 -0.11 4.49 19.36
CA PHE A 26 -0.17 4.74 20.80
C PHE A 26 -1.59 4.68 21.32
N ALA A 27 -1.89 3.59 22.03
CA ALA A 27 -3.03 3.47 22.92
C ALA A 27 -3.08 4.66 23.90
N ASN A 28 -3.88 5.67 23.56
CA ASN A 28 -4.42 6.70 24.45
C ASN A 28 -5.58 7.44 23.76
N LEU A 29 -6.47 6.69 23.10
CA LEU A 29 -7.82 7.20 22.88
C LEU A 29 -8.42 7.52 24.27
N PRO A 30 -9.05 8.69 24.46
CA PRO A 30 -9.83 8.95 25.66
C PRO A 30 -10.79 7.77 25.91
N PRO A 31 -11.05 7.38 27.17
CA PRO A 31 -12.04 6.34 27.43
C PRO A 31 -13.35 6.71 26.73
N ALA A 32 -13.97 5.73 26.07
CA ALA A 32 -15.20 5.89 25.31
C ALA A 32 -16.14 6.85 26.04
N LEU A 33 -16.48 7.97 25.38
CA LEU A 33 -17.54 8.83 25.87
C LEU A 33 -18.81 7.97 26.01
N PRO A 34 -19.62 8.18 27.07
CA PRO A 34 -20.78 7.35 27.31
C PRO A 34 -21.66 7.28 26.06
N ALA A 35 -21.95 6.05 25.64
CA ALA A 35 -22.63 5.72 24.40
C ALA A 35 -23.79 6.68 24.12
N THR A 36 -23.71 7.40 23.00
CA THR A 36 -24.91 7.98 22.39
C THR A 36 -25.80 6.80 22.03
N GLY A 37 -26.85 6.59 22.82
CA GLY A 37 -27.63 5.36 22.75
C GLY A 37 -28.43 5.18 21.46
N ILE A 38 -29.13 4.05 21.39
CA ILE A 38 -30.06 3.69 20.33
C ILE A 38 -31.07 4.82 20.08
N GLN A 39 -31.20 5.27 18.83
CA GLN A 39 -32.24 6.22 18.43
C GLN A 39 -33.12 5.63 17.32
N THR A 40 -34.41 5.96 17.35
CA THR A 40 -35.34 5.59 16.30
C THR A 40 -35.76 6.85 15.53
N ILE A 41 -35.48 6.89 14.23
CA ILE A 41 -35.85 7.98 13.33
C ILE A 41 -36.73 7.39 12.23
N ASN A 42 -37.95 7.92 12.06
CA ASN A 42 -38.93 7.47 11.06
C ASN A 42 -39.20 5.95 11.08
N GLY A 43 -39.20 5.34 12.26
CA GLY A 43 -39.46 3.91 12.45
C GLY A 43 -38.25 3.00 12.18
N VAL A 44 -37.10 3.55 11.80
CA VAL A 44 -35.83 2.81 11.68
C VAL A 44 -35.01 3.04 12.94
N THR A 45 -34.51 1.95 13.52
CA THR A 45 -33.68 1.99 14.73
C THR A 45 -32.22 1.97 14.34
N PHE A 46 -31.48 2.97 14.80
CA PHE A 46 -30.05 3.12 14.59
C PHE A 46 -29.35 2.94 15.93
N ASP A 47 -28.37 2.03 15.97
CA ASP A 47 -27.48 1.90 17.11
C ASP A 47 -26.29 2.84 16.92
N PHE A 48 -26.17 3.82 17.81
CA PHE A 48 -25.09 4.81 17.82
C PHE A 48 -24.04 4.47 18.90
N SER A 49 -24.07 3.25 19.45
CA SER A 49 -23.06 2.75 20.41
C SER A 49 -21.62 2.91 19.91
N ASP A 50 -21.44 2.89 18.59
CA ASP A 50 -20.13 2.95 17.93
C ASP A 50 -19.77 4.38 17.46
N TYR A 51 -20.69 5.35 17.63
CA TYR A 51 -20.58 6.71 17.07
C TYR A 51 -19.64 7.67 17.83
N GLY A 52 -18.66 7.12 18.56
CA GLY A 52 -17.75 7.88 19.44
C GLY A 52 -16.26 7.68 19.16
N LEU A 53 -15.87 7.04 18.05
CA LEU A 53 -14.47 6.71 17.75
C LEU A 53 -13.80 7.66 16.74
N ALA A 54 -14.55 8.58 16.13
CA ALA A 54 -14.00 9.57 15.21
C ALA A 54 -14.14 10.97 15.81
N ASP A 55 -13.02 11.55 16.23
CA ASP A 55 -12.95 12.96 16.63
C ASP A 55 -13.48 13.83 15.47
N HIS A 56 -14.37 14.78 15.77
CA HIS A 56 -15.01 15.65 14.77
C HIS A 56 -13.99 16.39 13.89
N GLU A 57 -12.79 16.60 14.40
CA GLU A 57 -11.63 17.17 13.74
C GLU A 57 -11.13 16.31 12.56
N VAL A 58 -11.16 14.98 12.69
CA VAL A 58 -10.78 14.05 11.63
C VAL A 58 -11.79 14.11 10.48
N LEU A 59 -13.07 14.24 10.81
CA LEU A 59 -14.16 14.39 9.83
C LEU A 59 -14.09 15.72 9.09
N ALA A 60 -13.88 16.82 9.81
CA ALA A 60 -13.68 18.13 9.19
C ALA A 60 -12.48 18.09 8.23
N PHE A 61 -11.39 17.45 8.65
CA PHE A 61 -10.19 17.33 7.84
C PHE A 61 -10.44 16.54 6.53
N PHE A 62 -11.12 15.40 6.58
CA PHE A 62 -11.44 14.64 5.35
C PHE A 62 -12.36 15.40 4.39
N ASN A 63 -13.32 16.15 4.91
CA ASN A 63 -14.18 17.00 4.06
C ASN A 63 -13.37 18.13 3.38
N TYR A 64 -12.32 18.65 4.02
CA TYR A 64 -11.40 19.60 3.38
C TYR A 64 -10.49 18.92 2.35
N LEU A 65 -10.02 17.70 2.64
CA LEU A 65 -9.21 16.93 1.71
C LEU A 65 -9.96 16.48 0.46
N TYR A 66 -11.29 16.41 0.50
CA TYR A 66 -12.09 16.08 -0.68
C TYR A 66 -11.75 16.98 -1.88
N THR A 67 -11.47 18.26 -1.66
CA THR A 67 -11.04 19.16 -2.76
C THR A 67 -9.67 18.84 -3.35
N LEU A 68 -8.80 18.17 -2.60
CA LEU A 68 -7.48 17.73 -3.08
C LEU A 68 -7.55 16.38 -3.79
N VAL A 69 -8.46 15.52 -3.34
CA VAL A 69 -8.58 14.14 -3.82
C VAL A 69 -9.58 14.03 -4.96
N SER A 70 -10.67 14.79 -4.92
CA SER A 70 -11.78 14.52 -5.82
C SER A 70 -11.50 14.92 -7.26
N SER A 71 -11.93 14.05 -8.17
CA SER A 71 -11.93 14.30 -9.61
C SER A 71 -12.82 15.47 -10.02
N GLU A 72 -13.75 15.89 -9.16
CA GLU A 72 -14.63 17.05 -9.39
C GLU A 72 -13.87 18.38 -9.45
N TYR A 73 -12.69 18.46 -8.83
CA TYR A 73 -11.92 19.70 -8.70
C TYR A 73 -10.61 19.69 -9.47
N GLN A 74 -9.97 18.53 -9.62
CA GLN A 74 -8.71 18.38 -10.35
C GLN A 74 -8.54 16.95 -10.86
N GLY A 75 -7.85 16.79 -12.00
CA GLY A 75 -7.55 15.48 -12.59
C GLY A 75 -6.78 14.56 -11.64
N TYR A 76 -6.78 13.25 -11.89
CA TYR A 76 -6.13 12.29 -10.99
C TYR A 76 -4.59 12.46 -10.97
N GLY A 77 -3.99 12.84 -12.10
CA GLY A 77 -2.56 13.20 -12.18
C GLY A 77 -2.28 14.68 -11.89
N GLU A 78 -3.26 15.45 -11.42
CA GLU A 78 -3.04 16.81 -10.95
C GLU A 78 -2.83 16.80 -9.43
N TRP A 79 -1.75 17.45 -8.96
CA TRP A 79 -1.30 17.40 -7.56
C TRP A 79 -1.28 18.79 -6.92
N ASP A 80 -2.09 19.69 -7.45
CA ASP A 80 -2.20 21.05 -6.94
C ASP A 80 -2.72 21.05 -5.51
N GLY A 81 -1.97 21.72 -4.64
CA GLY A 81 -2.30 21.81 -3.22
C GLY A 81 -1.80 20.66 -2.35
N TRP A 82 -1.21 19.59 -2.91
CA TRP A 82 -0.52 18.54 -2.16
C TRP A 82 0.85 19.00 -1.63
N ASN A 83 1.53 19.90 -2.36
CA ASN A 83 2.82 20.52 -2.01
C ASN A 83 3.91 19.49 -1.66
N PHE A 84 3.96 18.39 -2.40
CA PHE A 84 5.11 17.51 -2.32
C PHE A 84 6.36 18.27 -2.75
N ARG A 85 7.46 18.02 -2.04
CA ARG A 85 8.77 18.39 -2.54
C ARG A 85 9.16 17.34 -3.58
N GLU A 86 9.87 17.74 -4.62
CA GLU A 86 10.21 16.87 -5.75
C GLU A 86 10.94 15.61 -5.28
N GLU A 87 11.83 15.75 -4.27
CA GLU A 87 12.56 14.64 -3.67
C GLU A 87 11.69 13.65 -2.85
N LEU A 88 10.41 13.96 -2.64
CA LEU A 88 9.44 13.13 -1.91
C LEU A 88 8.31 12.60 -2.80
N HIS A 89 8.38 12.79 -4.12
CA HIS A 89 7.33 12.33 -5.04
C HIS A 89 7.11 10.81 -4.97
N GLY A 90 8.19 10.02 -4.83
CA GLY A 90 8.12 8.57 -4.60
C GLY A 90 7.54 8.15 -3.24
N LEU A 91 7.03 9.10 -2.44
CA LEU A 91 6.29 8.81 -1.21
C LEU A 91 4.79 9.12 -1.34
N ALA A 92 4.33 9.62 -2.49
CA ALA A 92 2.94 10.02 -2.70
C ALA A 92 2.00 8.82 -2.56
N HIS A 93 2.39 7.65 -3.05
CA HIS A 93 1.60 6.43 -2.96
C HIS A 93 1.30 6.01 -1.51
N TYR A 94 2.26 6.17 -0.58
CA TYR A 94 2.04 5.93 0.84
C TYR A 94 1.02 6.88 1.44
N VAL A 95 1.05 8.16 1.06
CA VAL A 95 0.08 9.14 1.53
C VAL A 95 -1.33 8.74 1.10
N LEU A 96 -1.51 8.35 -0.17
CA LEU A 96 -2.80 7.85 -0.68
C LEU A 96 -3.27 6.59 0.05
N ALA A 97 -2.37 5.63 0.25
CA ALA A 97 -2.68 4.38 0.94
C ALA A 97 -3.08 4.61 2.40
N PHE A 98 -2.29 5.38 3.15
CA PHE A 98 -2.57 5.66 4.57
C PHE A 98 -3.83 6.51 4.77
N MET A 99 -4.12 7.43 3.85
CA MET A 99 -5.41 8.13 3.83
C MET A 99 -6.57 7.14 3.66
N THR A 100 -6.43 6.16 2.76
CA THR A 100 -7.44 5.12 2.55
C THR A 100 -7.64 4.25 3.78
N TYR A 101 -6.57 3.90 4.50
CA TYR A 101 -6.66 3.08 5.71
C TYR A 101 -7.40 3.80 6.83
N ALA A 102 -7.08 5.08 7.01
CA ALA A 102 -7.75 5.93 7.98
C ALA A 102 -9.24 6.11 7.66
N THR A 103 -9.60 6.41 6.40
CA THR A 103 -11.01 6.55 6.02
C THR A 103 -11.78 5.24 6.04
N SER A 104 -11.14 4.12 5.69
CA SER A 104 -11.79 2.81 5.76
C SER A 104 -12.13 2.44 7.20
N THR A 105 -11.23 2.74 8.14
CA THR A 105 -11.51 2.57 9.58
C THR A 105 -12.72 3.42 10.01
N LEU A 106 -12.80 4.66 9.54
CA LEU A 106 -13.94 5.55 9.80
C LEU A 106 -15.26 4.97 9.26
N PHE A 107 -15.25 4.38 8.06
CA PHE A 107 -16.44 3.75 7.46
C PHE A 107 -16.86 2.50 8.22
N GLU A 108 -15.90 1.74 8.76
CA GLU A 108 -16.15 0.54 9.57
C GLU A 108 -16.76 0.89 10.92
N THR A 109 -16.20 1.87 11.64
CA THR A 109 -16.70 2.28 12.96
C THR A 109 -17.97 3.10 12.91
N THR A 110 -18.21 3.80 11.80
CA THR A 110 -19.30 4.77 11.70
C THR A 110 -20.07 4.58 10.38
N PRO A 111 -21.06 3.66 10.35
CA PRO A 111 -21.79 3.30 9.12
C PRO A 111 -22.47 4.48 8.42
N GLY A 112 -22.81 5.54 9.14
CA GLY A 112 -23.40 6.76 8.58
C GLY A 112 -22.51 7.49 7.57
N TYR A 113 -21.21 7.17 7.50
CA TYR A 113 -20.30 7.69 6.49
C TYR A 113 -20.18 6.82 5.25
N ARG A 114 -20.90 5.71 5.14
CA ARG A 114 -20.97 4.94 3.89
C ARG A 114 -21.96 5.56 2.90
N THR A 115 -21.72 6.82 2.55
CA THR A 115 -22.55 7.59 1.60
C THR A 115 -21.87 7.66 0.24
N ASP A 116 -22.62 8.07 -0.79
CA ASP A 116 -22.06 8.28 -2.13
C ASP A 116 -20.87 9.24 -2.12
N TYR A 117 -20.90 10.27 -1.27
CA TYR A 117 -19.81 11.24 -1.13
C TYR A 117 -18.49 10.57 -0.71
N TYR A 118 -18.52 9.77 0.36
CA TYR A 118 -17.33 9.09 0.86
C TYR A 118 -16.93 7.90 -0.01
N ARG A 119 -17.89 7.26 -0.69
CA ARG A 119 -17.61 6.28 -1.73
C ARG A 119 -16.79 6.91 -2.85
N SER A 120 -17.22 8.05 -3.39
CA SER A 120 -16.48 8.78 -4.43
C SER A 120 -15.10 9.19 -3.96
N PHE A 121 -14.96 9.68 -2.71
CA PHE A 121 -13.64 10.00 -2.16
C PHE A 121 -12.69 8.79 -2.13
N ALA A 122 -13.16 7.63 -1.65
CA ALA A 122 -12.36 6.41 -1.59
C ALA A 122 -12.00 5.90 -3.00
N TYR A 123 -12.95 5.95 -3.93
CA TYR A 123 -12.73 5.63 -5.34
C TYR A 123 -11.68 6.55 -5.97
N ASP A 124 -11.78 7.86 -5.74
CA ASP A 124 -10.85 8.85 -6.29
C ASP A 124 -9.41 8.64 -5.76
N LEU A 125 -9.23 8.21 -4.50
CA LEU A 125 -7.91 7.81 -3.99
C LEU A 125 -7.32 6.62 -4.77
N ILE A 126 -8.13 5.59 -5.03
CA ILE A 126 -7.74 4.41 -5.81
C ILE A 126 -7.35 4.84 -7.24
N LYS A 127 -8.13 5.72 -7.87
CA LYS A 127 -7.83 6.20 -9.23
C LYS A 127 -6.55 7.03 -9.28
N ARG A 128 -6.27 7.87 -8.28
CA ARG A 128 -4.99 8.60 -8.17
C ARG A 128 -3.80 7.68 -8.01
N MET A 129 -3.93 6.65 -7.16
CA MET A 129 -2.88 5.65 -6.92
C MET A 129 -2.45 4.92 -8.21
N ASN A 130 -3.37 4.77 -9.17
CA ASN A 130 -3.18 4.07 -10.43
C ASN A 130 -3.08 5.02 -11.64
N THR A 131 -2.59 6.24 -11.44
CA THR A 131 -2.26 7.13 -12.56
C THR A 131 -1.05 6.59 -13.34
N THR A 132 -1.15 6.57 -14.66
CA THR A 132 -0.14 6.03 -15.57
C THR A 132 0.57 7.14 -16.36
N GLU A 133 1.77 6.84 -16.86
CA GLU A 133 2.51 7.75 -17.73
C GLU A 133 1.81 8.00 -19.05
N ASP A 134 1.16 6.98 -19.61
CA ASP A 134 0.43 7.09 -20.88
C ASP A 134 -0.66 8.17 -20.84
N GLU A 135 -1.30 8.34 -19.68
CA GLU A 135 -2.39 9.31 -19.49
C GLU A 135 -1.90 10.65 -18.90
N TRP A 136 -0.97 10.61 -17.94
CA TRP A 136 -0.59 11.78 -17.13
C TRP A 136 0.88 12.20 -17.24
N GLY A 137 1.68 11.50 -18.06
CA GLY A 137 3.11 11.74 -18.22
C GLY A 137 3.85 11.71 -16.89
N THR A 138 4.74 12.69 -16.68
CA THR A 138 5.60 12.79 -15.48
C THR A 138 4.86 13.20 -14.20
N ASN A 139 3.54 13.39 -14.26
CA ASN A 139 2.70 13.68 -13.09
C ASN A 139 1.94 12.44 -12.58
N SER A 140 2.28 11.26 -13.08
CA SER A 140 1.69 9.98 -12.67
C SER A 140 2.43 9.36 -11.48
N VAL A 141 1.71 8.55 -10.70
CA VAL A 141 2.32 7.67 -9.69
C VAL A 141 3.25 6.66 -10.37
N GLU A 142 2.89 6.14 -11.54
CA GLU A 142 3.79 5.29 -12.34
C GLU A 142 5.15 5.95 -12.59
N TYR A 143 5.16 7.21 -13.04
CA TYR A 143 6.42 7.92 -13.25
C TYR A 143 7.22 8.08 -11.98
N TRP A 144 6.57 8.49 -10.88
CA TRP A 144 7.26 8.75 -9.62
C TRP A 144 7.76 7.49 -8.92
N GLU A 145 7.11 6.34 -9.10
CA GLU A 145 7.44 5.09 -8.41
C GLU A 145 8.27 4.12 -9.25
N TRP A 146 8.13 4.16 -10.58
CA TRP A 146 8.62 3.08 -11.44
C TRP A 146 9.58 3.53 -12.51
N THR A 147 9.22 4.54 -13.29
CA THR A 147 9.99 4.92 -14.49
C THR A 147 10.84 6.17 -14.30
N HIS A 148 10.88 6.72 -13.08
CA HIS A 148 11.74 7.84 -12.75
C HIS A 148 13.18 7.57 -13.21
N PRO A 149 13.85 8.51 -13.92
CA PRO A 149 15.16 8.27 -14.52
C PRO A 149 16.26 7.82 -13.54
N GLU A 150 16.12 8.11 -12.26
CA GLU A 150 17.07 7.72 -11.21
C GLU A 150 17.00 6.24 -10.83
N TYR A 151 15.88 5.56 -11.08
CA TYR A 151 15.69 4.17 -10.70
C TYR A 151 16.43 3.22 -11.63
N ASN A 152 16.44 3.48 -12.95
CA ASN A 152 17.12 2.67 -13.96
C ASN A 152 16.75 1.16 -13.92
N TYR A 153 15.54 0.82 -13.44
CA TYR A 153 15.02 -0.54 -13.38
C TYR A 153 13.56 -0.68 -13.83
N ASN A 154 13.09 0.21 -14.71
CA ASN A 154 11.71 0.23 -15.22
C ASN A 154 11.23 -1.05 -15.93
N THR A 155 12.10 -2.05 -16.10
CA THR A 155 11.79 -3.37 -16.64
C THR A 155 12.40 -4.45 -15.76
N TYR A 156 11.58 -5.40 -15.33
CA TYR A 156 12.04 -6.58 -14.60
C TYR A 156 12.25 -7.78 -15.56
N TYR A 157 13.33 -8.54 -15.38
CA TYR A 157 13.60 -9.78 -16.12
C TYR A 157 13.87 -10.93 -15.15
N TRP A 158 13.16 -12.05 -15.31
CA TRP A 158 13.34 -13.28 -14.53
C TRP A 158 13.80 -14.42 -15.46
N PRO A 159 14.85 -15.23 -15.18
CA PRO A 159 15.56 -15.42 -13.91
C PRO A 159 16.78 -14.53 -13.67
N ASN A 160 17.20 -13.73 -14.65
CA ASN A 160 18.26 -12.75 -14.45
C ASN A 160 18.02 -11.49 -15.28
N ALA A 161 18.58 -10.37 -14.80
CA ALA A 161 18.46 -9.04 -15.40
C ALA A 161 19.01 -8.90 -16.84
N THR A 162 19.71 -9.91 -17.35
CA THR A 162 20.45 -9.89 -18.61
C THR A 162 19.88 -10.83 -19.67
N ASP A 163 18.84 -11.60 -19.34
CA ASP A 163 18.20 -12.56 -20.23
C ASP A 163 16.82 -12.05 -20.67
N PRO A 164 16.72 -11.40 -21.85
CA PRO A 164 15.43 -10.91 -22.37
C PRO A 164 14.49 -12.03 -22.82
N SER A 165 14.95 -13.29 -22.84
CA SER A 165 14.11 -14.47 -23.11
C SER A 165 13.51 -15.10 -21.85
N GLY A 166 13.96 -14.65 -20.68
CA GLY A 166 13.46 -15.03 -19.38
C GLY A 166 12.09 -14.41 -19.11
N LEU A 167 11.07 -15.26 -19.08
CA LEU A 167 9.67 -14.86 -18.97
C LEU A 167 9.32 -14.50 -17.53
N TYR A 168 9.41 -13.21 -17.21
CA TYR A 168 8.33 -12.44 -16.58
C TYR A 168 8.73 -10.97 -16.71
N ILE A 169 8.12 -10.24 -17.66
CA ILE A 169 8.32 -8.79 -17.79
C ILE A 169 7.35 -8.10 -16.84
N GLY A 170 7.84 -7.74 -15.66
CA GLY A 170 7.09 -6.89 -14.74
C GLY A 170 7.25 -5.44 -15.15
N GLY A 171 6.14 -4.77 -15.46
CA GLY A 171 6.05 -3.31 -15.50
C GLY A 171 5.64 -2.76 -14.13
N PHE A 172 5.14 -1.52 -14.09
CA PHE A 172 4.63 -0.87 -12.87
C PHE A 172 3.66 -1.75 -12.06
N ARG A 173 2.86 -2.55 -12.75
CA ARG A 173 1.86 -3.46 -12.20
C ARG A 173 2.28 -4.93 -12.14
N GLY A 174 3.55 -5.22 -12.41
CA GLY A 174 4.09 -6.58 -12.39
C GLY A 174 4.26 -7.15 -10.97
N PRO A 175 4.95 -8.30 -10.85
CA PRO A 175 5.16 -9.04 -9.62
C PRO A 175 6.43 -8.56 -8.90
N ALA A 176 7.15 -7.57 -9.41
CA ALA A 176 7.96 -6.71 -8.56
C ALA A 176 7.09 -5.49 -8.19
N ASN A 177 7.57 -4.55 -7.38
CA ASN A 177 6.76 -3.44 -6.90
C ASN A 177 5.65 -3.88 -5.91
N ILE A 178 5.94 -4.86 -5.05
CA ILE A 178 4.93 -5.40 -4.10
C ILE A 178 4.38 -4.33 -3.16
N MET A 179 5.16 -3.30 -2.86
CA MET A 179 4.72 -2.22 -1.97
C MET A 179 3.57 -1.43 -2.61
N TRP A 180 3.74 -0.99 -3.86
CA TRP A 180 2.67 -0.31 -4.59
C TRP A 180 1.51 -1.25 -4.88
N THR A 181 1.77 -2.44 -5.45
CA THR A 181 0.69 -3.37 -5.83
C THR A 181 -0.10 -3.85 -4.61
N GLY A 182 0.58 -4.10 -3.48
CA GLY A 182 -0.03 -4.44 -2.20
C GLY A 182 -0.89 -3.31 -1.65
N HIS A 183 -0.36 -2.09 -1.60
CA HIS A 183 -1.12 -0.92 -1.14
C HIS A 183 -2.34 -0.67 -2.04
N TYR A 184 -2.14 -0.65 -3.35
CA TYR A 184 -3.20 -0.40 -4.34
C TYR A 184 -4.33 -1.45 -4.24
N THR A 185 -3.97 -2.73 -4.15
CA THR A 185 -4.94 -3.82 -4.00
C THR A 185 -5.66 -3.76 -2.65
N LEU A 186 -4.97 -3.40 -1.57
CA LEU A 186 -5.60 -3.22 -0.27
C LEU A 186 -6.57 -2.04 -0.26
N MET A 187 -6.24 -0.93 -0.93
CA MET A 187 -7.16 0.20 -1.09
C MET A 187 -8.47 -0.24 -1.78
N MET A 188 -8.36 -1.00 -2.88
CA MET A 188 -9.52 -1.57 -3.58
C MET A 188 -10.32 -2.55 -2.72
N THR A 189 -9.63 -3.44 -1.99
CA THR A 189 -10.27 -4.43 -1.11
C THR A 189 -11.03 -3.76 0.05
N LEU A 190 -10.47 -2.69 0.62
CA LEU A 190 -11.15 -1.90 1.64
C LEU A 190 -12.37 -1.14 1.09
N TYR A 191 -12.29 -0.66 -0.15
CA TYR A 191 -13.43 -0.05 -0.84
C TYR A 191 -14.56 -1.08 -1.02
N GLU A 192 -14.25 -2.29 -1.51
CA GLU A 192 -15.25 -3.35 -1.67
C GLU A 192 -15.83 -3.82 -0.33
N ARG A 193 -15.01 -3.89 0.72
CA ARG A 193 -15.50 -4.21 2.08
C ARG A 193 -16.50 -3.17 2.59
N ASN A 194 -16.26 -1.90 2.32
CA ASN A 194 -17.08 -0.81 2.86
C ASN A 194 -18.34 -0.54 2.04
N PHE A 195 -18.27 -0.68 0.71
CA PHE A 195 -19.36 -0.26 -0.18
C PHE A 195 -19.98 -1.39 -1.00
N HIS A 196 -19.31 -2.55 -1.09
CA HIS A 196 -19.79 -3.76 -1.75
C HIS A 196 -20.38 -3.51 -3.15
N THR A 197 -19.60 -2.85 -4.01
CA THR A 197 -20.05 -2.46 -5.34
C THR A 197 -19.76 -3.52 -6.40
N GLY A 198 -18.77 -4.38 -6.15
CA GLY A 198 -18.27 -5.37 -7.10
C GLY A 198 -17.36 -4.79 -8.18
N GLU A 199 -17.18 -3.46 -8.23
CA GLU A 199 -16.50 -2.73 -9.30
C GLU A 199 -14.99 -3.04 -9.39
N MET A 200 -14.35 -3.35 -8.26
CA MET A 200 -12.92 -3.61 -8.19
C MET A 200 -12.58 -5.11 -8.14
N THR A 201 -13.59 -5.98 -8.11
CA THR A 201 -13.37 -7.42 -7.81
C THR A 201 -12.49 -8.09 -8.85
N ASP A 202 -12.69 -7.82 -10.15
CA ASP A 202 -11.89 -8.40 -11.22
C ASP A 202 -10.41 -7.97 -11.12
N GLU A 203 -10.17 -6.70 -10.81
CA GLU A 203 -8.82 -6.15 -10.66
C GLU A 203 -8.11 -6.73 -9.44
N ILE A 204 -8.81 -6.86 -8.30
CA ILE A 204 -8.26 -7.49 -7.10
C ILE A 204 -7.95 -8.97 -7.38
N THR A 205 -8.85 -9.69 -8.04
CA THR A 205 -8.67 -11.11 -8.40
C THR A 205 -7.41 -11.29 -9.26
N TRP A 206 -7.19 -10.39 -10.22
CA TRP A 206 -6.00 -10.43 -11.07
C TRP A 206 -4.70 -10.35 -10.25
N PHE A 207 -4.63 -9.46 -9.26
CA PHE A 207 -3.46 -9.37 -8.36
C PHE A 207 -3.30 -10.62 -7.49
N MET A 208 -4.40 -11.19 -6.97
CA MET A 208 -4.34 -12.43 -6.18
C MET A 208 -3.79 -13.60 -7.01
N ASP A 209 -4.25 -13.74 -8.25
CA ASP A 209 -3.77 -14.76 -9.18
C ASP A 209 -2.31 -14.55 -9.55
N ASP A 210 -1.91 -13.30 -9.81
CA ASP A 210 -0.52 -12.98 -10.13
C ASP A 210 0.44 -13.26 -8.98
N TRP A 211 0.09 -12.86 -7.76
CA TRP A 211 0.86 -13.17 -6.56
C TRP A 211 0.92 -14.66 -6.30
N ASN A 212 -0.20 -15.37 -6.44
CA ASN A 212 -0.25 -16.82 -6.28
C ASN A 212 0.66 -17.54 -7.29
N ASN A 213 0.60 -17.13 -8.56
CA ASN A 213 1.48 -17.67 -9.60
C ASN A 213 2.96 -17.38 -9.30
N SER A 214 3.26 -16.16 -8.84
CA SER A 214 4.62 -15.73 -8.47
C SER A 214 5.18 -16.48 -7.26
N LEU A 215 4.34 -16.83 -6.29
CA LEU A 215 4.77 -17.41 -5.02
C LEU A 215 4.78 -18.94 -5.00
N LEU A 216 3.99 -19.58 -5.86
CA LEU A 216 3.83 -21.04 -5.85
C LEU A 216 4.38 -21.73 -7.10
N THR A 217 4.82 -20.98 -8.11
CA THR A 217 5.28 -21.56 -9.38
C THR A 217 6.63 -21.02 -9.82
N ASP A 218 7.20 -21.63 -10.86
CA ASP A 218 8.38 -21.16 -11.57
C ASP A 218 8.12 -19.96 -12.52
N GLY A 219 6.91 -19.40 -12.49
CA GLY A 219 6.44 -18.32 -13.37
C GLY A 219 5.74 -18.83 -14.62
N PHE A 220 5.94 -20.11 -14.97
CA PHE A 220 5.31 -20.79 -16.10
C PHE A 220 4.18 -21.75 -15.68
N GLY A 221 3.82 -21.74 -14.39
CA GLY A 221 2.77 -22.58 -13.82
C GLY A 221 3.25 -23.92 -13.27
N ALA A 222 4.55 -24.25 -13.34
CA ALA A 222 5.06 -25.45 -12.69
C ALA A 222 5.31 -25.19 -11.19
N PRO A 223 4.81 -26.03 -10.26
CA PRO A 223 4.98 -25.79 -8.82
C PRO A 223 6.45 -25.64 -8.40
N LYS A 224 6.73 -24.63 -7.57
CA LYS A 224 8.06 -24.33 -7.08
C LYS A 224 8.01 -23.71 -5.68
N ASP A 225 8.70 -24.34 -4.74
CA ASP A 225 8.82 -23.83 -3.38
C ASP A 225 9.48 -22.44 -3.36
N GLY A 226 8.84 -21.51 -2.65
CA GLY A 226 9.25 -20.12 -2.59
C GLY A 226 9.06 -19.34 -3.89
N GLY A 227 8.44 -19.94 -4.91
CA GLY A 227 8.03 -19.30 -6.15
C GLY A 227 9.19 -18.86 -7.05
N ILE A 228 8.92 -17.89 -7.91
CA ILE A 228 9.96 -17.32 -8.79
C ILE A 228 11.11 -16.75 -7.96
N TRP A 229 10.84 -16.18 -6.79
CA TRP A 229 11.84 -15.56 -5.93
C TRP A 229 12.62 -16.53 -5.03
N GLY A 230 12.17 -17.78 -4.90
CA GLY A 230 12.77 -18.81 -4.03
C GLY A 230 12.65 -18.56 -2.52
N VAL A 231 12.02 -17.45 -2.12
CA VAL A 231 11.88 -17.03 -0.71
C VAL A 231 10.42 -16.94 -0.27
N GLY A 232 9.46 -17.17 -1.17
CA GLY A 232 8.02 -17.06 -0.86
C GLY A 232 7.59 -15.63 -0.50
N LEU A 233 8.37 -14.64 -0.89
CA LEU A 233 8.11 -13.21 -0.73
C LEU A 233 8.34 -12.53 -2.07
N ILE A 234 7.59 -11.48 -2.29
CA ILE A 234 7.63 -10.71 -3.53
C ILE A 234 8.53 -9.47 -3.33
N PRO A 235 9.46 -9.17 -4.26
CA PRO A 235 10.31 -7.98 -4.17
C PRO A 235 9.52 -6.67 -4.22
N CYS A 236 9.97 -5.70 -3.44
CA CYS A 236 9.51 -4.32 -3.54
C CYS A 236 10.22 -3.67 -4.73
N GLU A 237 11.48 -3.30 -4.53
CA GLU A 237 12.39 -2.97 -5.61
C GLU A 237 12.97 -4.25 -6.22
N PRO A 238 13.47 -4.19 -7.46
CA PRO A 238 14.04 -5.36 -8.11
C PRO A 238 15.09 -6.05 -7.24
N TYR A 239 14.80 -7.31 -6.93
CA TYR A 239 15.68 -8.26 -6.26
C TYR A 239 15.91 -8.05 -4.76
N ILE A 240 15.11 -7.21 -4.10
CA ILE A 240 15.12 -7.06 -2.64
C ILE A 240 13.73 -7.30 -2.08
N VAL A 241 13.63 -8.20 -1.11
CA VAL A 241 12.38 -8.45 -0.39
C VAL A 241 12.44 -7.81 0.98
N PHE A 242 11.33 -7.22 1.39
CA PHE A 242 11.14 -6.52 2.66
C PHE A 242 9.93 -7.12 3.36
N ALA A 243 10.04 -7.39 4.66
CA ALA A 243 8.95 -7.98 5.42
C ALA A 243 7.75 -7.02 5.51
N GLN A 244 8.02 -5.72 5.67
CA GLN A 244 7.01 -4.66 5.71
C GLN A 244 6.26 -4.52 4.38
N CYS A 245 6.93 -4.67 3.23
CA CYS A 245 6.27 -4.55 1.93
C CYS A 245 5.35 -5.74 1.67
N ASN A 246 5.72 -6.93 2.16
CA ASN A 246 4.91 -8.15 2.00
C ASN A 246 3.80 -8.28 3.06
N SER A 247 3.87 -7.59 4.20
CA SER A 247 2.80 -7.67 5.21
C SER A 247 1.47 -7.09 4.72
N ILE A 248 1.53 -6.08 3.86
CA ILE A 248 0.36 -5.41 3.25
C ILE A 248 -0.44 -6.36 2.34
N PRO A 249 0.15 -6.98 1.30
CA PRO A 249 -0.57 -7.92 0.46
C PRO A 249 -0.98 -9.19 1.22
N ILE A 250 -0.23 -9.64 2.24
CA ILE A 250 -0.64 -10.76 3.10
C ILE A 250 -1.97 -10.44 3.80
N PHE A 251 -2.07 -9.25 4.41
CA PHE A 251 -3.30 -8.79 5.04
C PHE A 251 -4.43 -8.60 4.02
N CYS A 252 -4.11 -8.03 2.85
CA CYS A 252 -5.06 -7.89 1.75
C CYS A 252 -5.64 -9.24 1.32
N THR A 253 -4.81 -10.29 1.17
CA THR A 253 -5.25 -11.64 0.83
C THR A 253 -6.19 -12.22 1.89
N GLU A 254 -5.89 -12.02 3.17
CA GLU A 254 -6.77 -12.47 4.25
C GLU A 254 -8.13 -11.76 4.19
N MET A 255 -8.15 -10.46 3.93
CA MET A 255 -9.40 -9.73 3.73
C MET A 255 -10.18 -10.23 2.51
N TYR A 256 -9.49 -10.48 1.41
CA TYR A 256 -10.07 -10.99 0.18
C TYR A 256 -10.72 -12.37 0.37
N ASP A 257 -10.00 -13.30 1.01
CA ASP A 257 -10.54 -14.62 1.35
C ASP A 257 -11.80 -14.52 2.22
N ASN A 258 -11.83 -13.59 3.18
CA ASN A 258 -13.00 -13.35 4.02
C ASN A 258 -14.19 -12.75 3.24
N LEU A 259 -13.94 -11.85 2.29
CA LEU A 259 -15.00 -11.19 1.51
C LEU A 259 -15.63 -12.13 0.47
N TYR A 260 -14.81 -12.97 -0.18
CA TYR A 260 -15.23 -13.74 -1.35
C TYR A 260 -15.24 -15.26 -1.13
N GLY A 261 -14.85 -15.74 0.06
CA GLY A 261 -14.85 -17.16 0.39
C GLY A 261 -13.78 -17.96 -0.36
N THR A 262 -12.68 -17.31 -0.74
CA THR A 262 -11.52 -17.92 -1.40
C THR A 262 -10.51 -18.48 -0.38
N ASN A 263 -9.39 -19.03 -0.86
CA ASN A 263 -8.35 -19.60 -0.01
C ASN A 263 -6.94 -19.34 -0.59
N TYR A 264 -6.62 -18.07 -0.82
CA TYR A 264 -5.29 -17.63 -1.27
C TYR A 264 -4.29 -17.51 -0.12
N ARG A 265 -4.75 -17.32 1.14
CA ARG A 265 -3.90 -17.09 2.30
C ARG A 265 -2.72 -18.07 2.46
N PRO A 266 -2.86 -19.38 2.16
CA PRO A 266 -1.75 -20.34 2.24
C PRO A 266 -0.59 -20.05 1.27
N MET A 267 -0.78 -19.24 0.21
CA MET A 267 0.30 -18.91 -0.73
C MET A 267 1.48 -18.20 -0.05
N TRP A 268 1.23 -17.57 1.09
CA TRP A 268 2.21 -16.81 1.88
C TRP A 268 2.95 -17.64 2.94
N ASP A 269 2.56 -18.90 3.17
CA ASP A 269 3.10 -19.70 4.30
C ASP A 269 4.62 -19.90 4.22
N TYR A 270 5.13 -20.13 3.01
CA TYR A 270 6.57 -20.25 2.79
C TYR A 270 7.29 -18.95 3.14
N GLY A 271 6.77 -17.81 2.70
CA GLY A 271 7.33 -16.49 2.98
C GLY A 271 7.28 -16.12 4.45
N LEU A 272 6.17 -16.43 5.14
CA LEU A 272 6.05 -16.24 6.59
C LEU A 272 7.08 -17.07 7.35
N ASN A 273 7.28 -18.33 6.95
CA ASN A 273 8.34 -19.15 7.53
C ASN A 273 9.73 -18.57 7.24
N PHE A 274 9.98 -18.10 6.01
CA PHE A 274 11.23 -17.45 5.64
C PHE A 274 11.49 -16.20 6.48
N ILE A 275 10.49 -15.33 6.68
CA ILE A 275 10.61 -14.14 7.54
C ILE A 275 11.02 -14.53 8.96
N ASN A 276 10.37 -15.55 9.53
CA ASN A 276 10.59 -15.97 10.91
C ASN A 276 11.88 -16.79 11.16
N THR A 277 12.52 -17.31 10.10
CA THR A 277 13.69 -18.18 10.23
C THR A 277 14.95 -17.61 9.58
N VAL A 278 14.78 -16.75 8.57
CA VAL A 278 15.88 -16.20 7.76
C VAL A 278 15.90 -14.67 7.80
N MET A 279 14.82 -13.95 8.09
CA MET A 279 14.84 -12.48 8.16
C MET A 279 14.88 -11.95 9.61
N GLN A 280 15.71 -12.55 10.45
CA GLN A 280 15.93 -12.14 11.83
C GLN A 280 17.41 -11.98 12.15
N ASP A 281 17.76 -10.93 12.89
CA ASP A 281 19.11 -10.71 13.40
C ASP A 281 19.46 -11.68 14.54
N GLN A 282 20.68 -11.56 15.07
CA GLN A 282 21.16 -12.38 16.19
C GLN A 282 20.35 -12.20 17.50
N TYR A 283 19.50 -11.18 17.60
CA TYR A 283 18.64 -10.89 18.74
C TYR A 283 17.19 -11.34 18.50
N GLY A 284 16.87 -11.90 17.32
CA GLY A 284 15.52 -12.29 16.94
C GLY A 284 14.64 -11.12 16.50
N LEU A 285 15.23 -9.96 16.19
CA LEU A 285 14.51 -8.82 15.62
C LEU A 285 14.45 -8.93 14.09
N PHE A 286 13.35 -8.48 13.49
CA PHE A 286 13.23 -8.44 12.04
C PHE A 286 14.24 -7.47 11.43
N ILE A 287 14.90 -7.93 10.38
CA ILE A 287 15.82 -7.13 9.57
C ILE A 287 15.06 -6.29 8.54
N ASP A 288 15.73 -5.31 7.92
CA ASP A 288 15.07 -4.42 6.96
C ASP A 288 14.73 -5.18 5.66
N GLY A 289 15.74 -5.80 5.04
CA GLY A 289 15.57 -6.46 3.74
C GLY A 289 16.49 -7.66 3.51
N TYR A 290 16.17 -8.42 2.46
CA TYR A 290 16.93 -9.59 2.01
C TYR A 290 17.12 -9.56 0.49
N TYR A 291 18.37 -9.69 0.03
CA TYR A 291 18.70 -9.71 -1.39
C TYR A 291 18.50 -11.09 -2.01
N VAL A 292 17.51 -11.21 -2.89
CA VAL A 292 17.30 -12.42 -3.71
C VAL A 292 18.19 -12.44 -4.96
N SER A 293 18.60 -11.26 -5.45
CA SER A 293 19.62 -11.09 -6.49
C SER A 293 20.36 -9.75 -6.36
N ARG A 294 21.32 -9.46 -7.25
CA ARG A 294 21.97 -8.14 -7.31
C ARG A 294 20.96 -7.11 -7.86
N PRO A 295 20.67 -6.01 -7.16
CA PRO A 295 19.86 -4.94 -7.70
C PRO A 295 20.57 -4.27 -8.88
N THR A 296 19.78 -3.74 -9.82
CA THR A 296 20.28 -3.08 -11.04
C THR A 296 20.23 -1.56 -10.97
N SER A 297 19.69 -0.99 -9.88
CA SER A 297 19.57 0.46 -9.69
C SER A 297 20.88 1.13 -9.29
N THR A 298 21.07 2.36 -9.77
CA THR A 298 22.07 3.31 -9.25
C THR A 298 21.73 3.84 -7.85
N TYR A 299 20.49 3.70 -7.40
CA TYR A 299 20.06 4.11 -6.06
C TYR A 299 20.69 3.26 -4.95
N TYR A 300 21.02 2.00 -5.24
CA TYR A 300 21.71 1.13 -4.29
C TYR A 300 23.21 1.30 -4.44
N ASN A 301 23.89 1.65 -3.34
CA ASN A 301 25.34 1.74 -3.31
C ASN A 301 25.94 0.35 -3.60
N PRO A 302 26.66 0.15 -4.74
CA PRO A 302 27.23 -1.14 -5.10
C PRO A 302 28.29 -1.62 -4.10
N ASP A 303 28.94 -0.70 -3.37
CA ASP A 303 29.90 -1.01 -2.31
C ASP A 303 29.22 -1.57 -1.04
N ARG A 304 27.91 -1.40 -0.90
CA ARG A 304 27.09 -1.93 0.20
C ARG A 304 26.39 -3.24 -0.14
N LEU A 305 26.48 -3.69 -1.40
CA LEU A 305 25.88 -4.96 -1.79
C LEU A 305 26.68 -6.12 -1.20
N PRO A 306 26.00 -7.21 -0.80
CA PRO A 306 26.70 -8.37 -0.32
C PRO A 306 27.59 -9.00 -1.39
N ALA A 307 28.70 -9.59 -0.93
CA ALA A 307 29.65 -10.27 -1.81
C ALA A 307 29.05 -11.52 -2.47
N THR A 308 28.15 -12.22 -1.78
CA THR A 308 27.43 -13.42 -2.23
C THR A 308 25.97 -13.12 -2.52
N ILE A 309 25.37 -13.84 -3.48
CA ILE A 309 23.95 -13.72 -3.85
C ILE A 309 23.35 -15.13 -4.02
N PRO A 310 22.18 -15.44 -3.45
CA PRO A 310 21.36 -14.58 -2.57
C PRO A 310 22.16 -14.12 -1.34
N GLY A 311 21.97 -12.86 -0.98
CA GLY A 311 22.82 -12.14 -0.04
C GLY A 311 22.43 -12.39 1.41
N PRO A 312 23.37 -12.26 2.37
CA PRO A 312 23.02 -12.21 3.78
C PRO A 312 22.04 -11.08 4.08
N GLN A 313 21.30 -11.28 5.17
CA GLN A 313 20.39 -10.36 5.81
C GLN A 313 20.92 -8.90 5.91
N GLN A 314 20.08 -7.89 5.66
CA GLN A 314 20.42 -6.48 5.91
C GLN A 314 19.96 -6.02 7.29
N ASP A 315 20.89 -5.93 8.24
CA ASP A 315 20.63 -5.47 9.61
C ASP A 315 20.33 -3.96 9.67
N LEU A 316 19.30 -3.58 10.43
CA LEU A 316 18.90 -2.19 10.72
C LEU A 316 20.03 -1.36 11.36
N TYR A 317 20.99 -2.02 12.01
CA TYR A 317 22.06 -1.41 12.80
C TYR A 317 23.42 -1.37 12.08
N LEU A 318 23.56 -2.03 10.92
CA LEU A 318 24.81 -2.10 10.17
C LEU A 318 24.67 -1.31 8.85
N ARG A 319 25.00 -0.01 8.90
CA ARG A 319 25.12 0.87 7.73
C ARG A 319 26.55 1.00 7.20
#